data_AF-A0A954EQV6-F1
#
_entry.id   AF-A0A954EQV6-F1
#
_cell.length_a   1.000
_cell.length_b   1.000
_cell.length_c   1.000
_cell.angle_alpha   90.00
_cell.angle_beta   90.00
_cell.angle_gamma   90.00
#
_symmetry.space_group_name_H-M   'P 1'
#
loop_
_entity.id
_entity.type
_entity.pdbx_description
1 polymer ?
#
loop_
_entity_poly.entity_id
_entity_poly.type
_entity_poly.pdbx_seq_one_letter_code
_entity_poly.pdbx_strand_id
1 'polypeptide(L)'
;RLKEPYVRESLQKYGVVVVEGMNDVLRLEELHIAATALCSNKPTDAQVQTLAKFARQSANNKVTLFPDCDEPGEAGFKDLLWKLAEQQVEVRLGWSSTMFDGRFRGMQPEEPTDEEWATLV
;
A
#
# COMPACT_ATOMS: atom_id res chain seq x y z
N ARG A 1 -5.50 -2.80 17.71
CA ARG A 1 -4.89 -2.14 16.54
C ARG A 1 -5.46 -0.75 16.28
N LEU A 2 -6.70 -0.55 15.79
CA LEU A 2 -7.22 0.81 15.48
C LEU A 2 -7.23 1.85 16.63
N LYS A 3 -7.13 1.41 17.89
CA LYS A 3 -7.03 2.29 19.06
C LYS A 3 -5.59 2.63 19.45
N GLU A 4 -4.59 1.96 18.85
CA GLU A 4 -3.18 2.26 19.08
C GLU A 4 -2.83 3.60 18.41
N PRO A 5 -2.06 4.48 19.07
CA PRO A 5 -1.76 5.81 18.54
C PRO A 5 -1.13 5.79 17.14
N TYR A 6 -0.06 5.00 16.95
CA TYR A 6 0.64 4.96 15.66
C TYR A 6 -0.24 4.45 14.52
N VAL A 7 -1.12 3.47 14.77
CA VAL A 7 -2.04 2.97 13.74
C VAL A 7 -2.98 4.08 13.27
N ARG A 8 -3.53 4.85 14.21
CA ARG A 8 -4.41 5.97 13.88
C ARG A 8 -3.67 7.07 13.13
N GLU A 9 -2.47 7.43 13.59
CA GLU A 9 -1.63 8.44 12.94
C GLU A 9 -1.23 8.02 11.52
N SER A 10 -0.80 6.76 11.36
CA SER A 10 -0.48 6.18 10.06
C SER A 10 -1.67 6.22 9.11
N LEU A 11 -2.86 5.79 9.53
CA LEU A 11 -4.07 5.81 8.70
C LEU A 11 -4.48 7.23 8.31
N GLN A 12 -4.25 8.21 9.18
CA GLN A 12 -4.53 9.62 8.89
C GLN A 12 -3.52 10.21 7.89
N LYS A 13 -2.23 9.88 8.03
CA LYS A 13 -1.16 10.39 7.17
C LYS A 13 -1.16 9.73 5.79
N TYR A 14 -1.21 8.40 5.75
CA TYR A 14 -0.97 7.61 4.54
C TYR A 14 -2.24 6.97 3.95
N GLY A 15 -3.36 6.97 4.67
CA GLY A 15 -4.48 6.10 4.33
C GLY A 15 -4.18 4.64 4.68
N VAL A 16 -4.92 3.72 4.07
CA VAL A 16 -4.63 2.28 4.18
C VAL A 16 -3.48 1.97 3.23
N VAL A 17 -2.33 1.55 3.77
CA VAL A 17 -1.23 1.06 2.93
C VAL A 17 -1.53 -0.38 2.51
N VAL A 18 -1.43 -0.67 1.20
CA VAL A 18 -1.67 -1.99 0.63
C VAL A 18 -0.40 -2.46 -0.07
N VAL A 19 0.00 -3.70 0.23
CA VAL A 19 1.20 -4.38 -0.27
C VAL A 19 0.86 -5.79 -0.79
N GLU A 20 1.80 -6.48 -1.42
CA GLU A 20 1.57 -7.81 -1.98
C GLU A 20 1.62 -8.90 -0.92
N GLY A 21 2.72 -8.95 -0.17
CA GLY A 21 3.05 -10.03 0.75
C GLY A 21 2.85 -9.69 2.22
N MET A 22 2.91 -10.71 3.06
CA MET A 22 2.88 -10.52 4.52
C MET A 22 4.24 -10.03 5.07
N ASN A 23 5.35 -10.34 4.39
CA ASN A 23 6.67 -9.84 4.78
C ASN A 23 6.72 -8.31 4.70
N ASP A 24 6.20 -7.73 3.61
CA ASP A 24 5.97 -6.29 3.49
C ASP A 24 5.18 -5.71 4.67
N VAL A 25 4.10 -6.37 5.09
CA VAL A 25 3.29 -5.92 6.23
C VAL A 25 4.11 -5.94 7.51
N LEU A 26 4.91 -6.98 7.72
CA LEU A 26 5.79 -7.07 8.89
C LEU A 26 6.86 -5.98 8.87
N ARG A 27 7.45 -5.70 7.71
CA ARG A 27 8.42 -4.62 7.57
C ARG A 27 7.80 -3.25 7.86
N LEU A 28 6.62 -2.98 7.29
CA LEU A 28 5.90 -1.73 7.52
C LEU A 28 5.46 -1.58 8.97
N GLU A 29 5.16 -2.69 9.66
CA GLU A 29 4.88 -2.70 11.10
C GLU A 29 6.06 -2.19 11.92
N GLU A 30 7.30 -2.61 11.61
CA GLU A 30 8.52 -2.10 12.26
C GLU A 30 8.69 -0.59 12.07
N LEU A 31 8.25 -0.08 10.92
CA LEU A 31 8.26 1.35 10.56
C LEU A 31 7.05 2.12 11.10
N HIS A 32 6.19 1.47 11.90
CA HIS A 32 4.95 2.04 12.44
C HIS A 32 3.96 2.50 11.36
N ILE A 33 3.95 1.83 10.21
CA ILE A 33 3.04 2.06 9.10
C ILE A 33 1.96 0.98 9.11
N ALA A 34 0.70 1.38 9.27
CA ALA A 34 -0.45 0.50 9.21
C ALA A 34 -0.71 0.03 7.77
N ALA A 35 -0.39 -1.24 7.51
CA ALA A 35 -0.53 -1.85 6.19
C ALA A 35 -1.37 -3.15 6.21
N THR A 36 -1.82 -3.57 5.03
CA THR A 36 -2.45 -4.86 4.79
C THR A 36 -1.97 -5.45 3.47
N ALA A 37 -1.96 -6.78 3.36
CA ALA A 37 -1.55 -7.49 2.15
C ALA A 37 -2.75 -7.90 1.29
N LEU A 38 -2.57 -7.95 -0.03
CA LEU A 38 -3.47 -8.66 -0.94
C LEU A 38 -3.25 -10.17 -0.93
N CYS A 39 -2.03 -10.62 -0.62
CA CYS A 39 -1.58 -12.01 -0.70
C CYS A 39 -1.82 -12.65 -2.08
N SER A 40 -1.78 -11.84 -3.14
CA SER A 40 -2.07 -12.21 -4.52
C SER A 40 -1.71 -11.04 -5.44
N ASN A 41 -1.26 -11.34 -6.66
CA ASN A 41 -1.05 -10.34 -7.71
C ASN A 41 -2.35 -9.94 -8.44
N LYS A 42 -3.50 -10.48 -8.03
CA LYS A 42 -4.83 -10.15 -8.57
C LYS A 42 -5.82 -9.88 -7.44
N PRO A 43 -6.39 -8.66 -7.34
CA PRO A 43 -7.39 -8.36 -6.33
C PRO A 43 -8.75 -8.97 -6.69
N THR A 44 -9.38 -9.62 -5.72
CA THR A 44 -10.78 -10.05 -5.82
C THR A 44 -11.73 -8.89 -5.56
N ASP A 45 -12.95 -8.94 -6.11
CA ASP A 45 -13.96 -7.91 -5.86
C ASP A 45 -14.29 -7.76 -4.36
N ALA A 46 -14.27 -8.87 -3.61
CA ALA A 46 -14.47 -8.87 -2.17
C ALA A 46 -13.35 -8.11 -1.43
N GLN A 47 -12.10 -8.26 -1.86
CA GLN A 47 -10.97 -7.50 -1.31
C GLN A 47 -11.11 -6.01 -1.65
N VAL A 48 -11.44 -5.66 -2.91
CA VAL A 48 -11.68 -4.27 -3.31
C VAL A 48 -12.77 -3.62 -2.47
N GLN A 49 -13.92 -4.29 -2.30
CA GLN A 49 -15.03 -3.79 -1.49
C GLN A 49 -14.65 -3.61 -0.03
N THR A 50 -13.89 -4.57 0.52
CA THR A 50 -13.41 -4.52 1.91
C THR A 50 -12.45 -3.35 2.11
N LEU A 51 -11.48 -3.19 1.21
CA LEU A 51 -10.52 -2.08 1.24
C LEU A 51 -11.24 -0.73 1.13
N ALA A 52 -12.16 -0.57 0.17
CA ALA A 52 -12.91 0.66 -0.01
C ALA A 52 -13.77 1.01 1.21
N LYS A 53 -14.46 0.01 1.79
CA LYS A 53 -15.23 0.19 3.02
C LYS A 53 -14.34 0.63 4.18
N PHE A 54 -13.20 -0.04 4.36
CA PHE A 54 -12.28 0.24 5.45
C PHE A 54 -11.62 1.62 5.30
N ALA A 55 -11.18 2.00 4.10
CA ALA A 55 -10.60 3.30 3.80
C ALA A 55 -11.57 4.44 4.13
N ARG A 56 -12.85 4.33 3.73
CA ARG A 56 -13.89 5.32 4.06
C ARG A 56 -14.12 5.46 5.55
N GLN A 57 -14.12 4.35 6.28
CA GLN A 57 -14.45 4.33 7.70
C GLN A 57 -13.30 4.79 8.60
N SER A 58 -12.05 4.51 8.20
CA SER A 58 -10.92 4.57 9.13
C SER A 58 -9.71 5.35 8.61
N ALA A 59 -9.66 5.71 7.33
CA ALA A 59 -8.45 6.21 6.68
C ALA A 59 -8.71 7.41 5.75
N ASN A 60 -9.70 8.24 6.09
CA ASN A 60 -10.08 9.42 5.31
C ASN A 60 -10.35 9.14 3.82
N ASN A 61 -10.89 7.95 3.51
CA ASN A 61 -11.14 7.48 2.14
C ASN A 61 -9.87 7.39 1.27
N LYS A 62 -8.70 7.16 1.89
CA LYS A 62 -7.40 7.05 1.20
C LYS A 62 -6.84 5.64 1.22
N VAL A 63 -6.23 5.25 0.11
CA VAL A 63 -5.42 4.03 -0.02
C VAL A 63 -4.10 4.39 -0.68
N THR A 64 -2.99 3.91 -0.13
CA THR A 64 -1.67 4.02 -0.75
C THR A 64 -1.16 2.64 -1.14
N LEU A 65 -0.75 2.52 -2.39
CA LEU A 65 -0.39 1.27 -3.05
C LEU A 65 1.14 1.12 -3.15
N PHE A 66 1.67 0.03 -2.62
CA PHE A 66 3.08 -0.33 -2.71
C PHE A 66 3.21 -1.74 -3.33
N PRO A 67 3.22 -1.83 -4.68
CA PRO A 67 3.48 -3.12 -5.36
C PRO A 67 4.92 -3.57 -5.19
N ASP A 68 5.19 -4.83 -5.51
CA ASP A 68 6.55 -5.23 -5.90
C ASP A 68 6.94 -4.44 -7.15
N CYS A 69 8.15 -3.91 -7.19
CA CYS A 69 8.64 -3.09 -8.31
C CYS A 69 9.10 -3.96 -9.50
N ASP A 70 8.29 -4.95 -9.85
CA ASP A 70 8.41 -5.81 -11.02
C ASP A 70 7.16 -5.70 -11.93
N GLU A 71 7.20 -6.37 -13.09
CA GLU A 71 6.10 -6.28 -14.07
C GLU A 71 4.79 -6.91 -13.57
N PRO A 72 4.77 -8.14 -13.00
CA PRO A 72 3.55 -8.72 -12.43
C PRO A 72 2.91 -7.90 -11.31
N GLY A 73 3.72 -7.42 -10.35
CA GLY A 73 3.26 -6.67 -9.19
C GLY A 73 2.64 -5.34 -9.58
N GLU A 74 3.36 -4.56 -10.39
CA GLU A 74 2.85 -3.29 -10.91
C GLU A 74 1.58 -3.46 -11.75
N ALA A 75 1.49 -4.52 -12.57
CA ALA A 75 0.29 -4.79 -13.36
C ALA A 75 -0.91 -5.10 -12.47
N GLY A 76 -0.73 -5.93 -11.43
CA GLY A 76 -1.77 -6.24 -10.45
C GLY A 76 -2.26 -5.01 -9.70
N PHE A 77 -1.34 -4.13 -9.30
CA PHE A 77 -1.67 -2.91 -8.56
C PHE A 77 -2.24 -1.81 -9.44
N LYS A 78 -1.93 -1.77 -10.74
CA LYS A 78 -2.63 -0.92 -11.71
C LYS A 78 -4.11 -1.30 -11.82
N ASP A 79 -4.43 -2.61 -11.85
CA ASP A 79 -5.81 -3.10 -11.81
C ASP A 79 -6.51 -2.74 -10.49
N LEU A 80 -5.84 -2.96 -9.35
CA LEU A 80 -6.38 -2.57 -8.05
C LEU A 80 -6.65 -1.06 -7.95
N LEU A 81 -5.73 -0.23 -8.44
CA LEU A 81 -5.87 1.22 -8.47
C LEU A 81 -7.15 1.60 -9.21
N TRP A 82 -7.37 1.02 -10.39
CA TRP A 82 -8.53 1.32 -11.21
C TRP A 82 -9.84 0.93 -10.50
N LYS A 83 -9.91 -0.29 -9.97
CA LYS A 83 -11.09 -0.80 -9.24
C LYS A 83 -11.41 0.02 -7.99
N LEU A 84 -10.40 0.49 -7.25
CA LEU A 84 -10.61 1.36 -6.09
C LEU A 84 -11.04 2.78 -6.50
N ALA A 85 -10.50 3.30 -7.60
CA ALA A 85 -10.91 4.59 -8.14
C ALA A 85 -12.38 4.58 -8.61
N GLU A 86 -12.85 3.47 -9.21
CA GLU A 86 -14.28 3.27 -9.53
C GLU A 86 -15.18 3.30 -8.28
N GLN A 87 -14.63 2.90 -7.13
CA GLN A 87 -15.28 3.01 -5.82
C GLN A 87 -15.13 4.41 -5.20
N GLN A 88 -14.63 5.42 -5.93
CA GLN A 88 -14.41 6.78 -5.43
C GLN A 88 -13.48 6.86 -4.22
N VAL A 89 -12.52 5.93 -4.11
CA VAL A 89 -11.45 5.98 -3.11
C VAL A 89 -10.33 6.88 -3.65
N GLU A 90 -9.72 7.71 -2.79
CA GLU A 90 -8.51 8.44 -3.15
C GLU A 90 -7.32 7.46 -3.13
N VAL A 91 -6.88 7.03 -4.30
CA VAL A 91 -5.78 6.07 -4.43
C VAL A 91 -4.49 6.79 -4.81
N ARG A 92 -3.40 6.46 -4.13
CA ARG A 92 -2.05 6.94 -4.43
C ARG A 92 -1.14 5.75 -4.71
N LEU A 93 -0.24 5.92 -5.67
CA LEU A 93 0.87 4.98 -5.88
C LEU A 93 2.04 5.47 -5.04
N GLY A 94 2.46 4.67 -4.06
CA GLY A 94 3.55 5.01 -3.13
C GLY A 94 4.93 4.89 -3.76
N TRP A 95 5.11 3.92 -4.65
CA TRP A 95 6.31 3.78 -5.46
C TRP A 95 6.09 2.94 -6.73
N SER A 96 7.08 2.91 -7.62
CA SER A 96 7.14 1.99 -8.77
C SER A 96 8.59 1.82 -9.24
N SER A 97 8.81 0.86 -10.14
CA SER A 97 10.10 0.59 -10.79
C SER A 97 10.65 1.73 -11.66
N THR A 98 9.86 2.79 -11.86
CA THR A 98 10.21 3.97 -12.66
C THR A 98 10.33 5.25 -11.82
N MET A 99 9.92 5.24 -10.55
CA MET A 99 10.15 6.37 -9.65
C MET A 99 11.63 6.45 -9.26
N PHE A 100 12.09 7.66 -8.88
CA PHE A 100 13.46 7.90 -8.40
C PHE A 100 14.54 7.38 -9.36
N ASP A 101 14.39 7.67 -10.66
CA ASP A 101 15.29 7.21 -11.73
C ASP A 101 15.48 5.68 -11.77
N GLY A 102 14.48 4.93 -11.29
CA GLY A 102 14.47 3.47 -11.26
C GLY A 102 15.28 2.87 -10.10
N ARG A 103 15.61 3.66 -9.07
CA ARG A 103 16.34 3.20 -7.88
C ARG A 103 15.78 1.92 -7.25
N PHE A 104 14.45 1.81 -7.21
CA PHE A 104 13.74 0.69 -6.56
C PHE A 104 13.33 -0.42 -7.52
N ARG A 105 13.84 -0.42 -8.76
CA ARG A 105 13.48 -1.43 -9.76
C ARG A 105 13.84 -2.84 -9.27
N GLY A 106 12.86 -3.74 -9.32
CA GLY A 106 12.99 -5.12 -8.87
C GLY A 106 12.96 -5.30 -7.37
N MET A 107 12.71 -4.23 -6.59
CA MET A 107 12.63 -4.31 -5.14
C MET A 107 11.20 -4.56 -4.64
N GLN A 108 11.10 -5.21 -3.50
CA GLN A 108 9.86 -5.43 -2.73
C GLN A 108 9.80 -4.46 -1.53
N PRO A 109 8.60 -4.07 -1.05
CA PRO A 109 8.47 -3.15 0.08
C PRO A 109 9.21 -3.59 1.37
N GLU A 110 9.47 -4.89 1.55
CA GLU A 110 10.29 -5.39 2.66
C GLU A 110 11.79 -5.06 2.60
N GLU A 111 12.32 -4.70 1.43
CA GLU A 111 13.76 -4.61 1.17
C GLU A 111 14.43 -3.25 1.45
N PRO A 112 13.78 -2.08 1.25
CA PRO A 112 14.44 -0.80 1.47
C PRO A 112 14.90 -0.62 2.92
N THR A 113 16.04 0.07 3.04
CA THR A 113 16.55 0.54 4.33
C THR A 113 15.60 1.55 4.97
N ASP A 114 15.72 1.77 6.28
CA ASP A 114 14.92 2.79 7.00
C ASP A 114 15.10 4.19 6.38
N GLU A 115 16.33 4.51 5.93
CA GLU A 115 16.64 5.79 5.27
C GLU A 115 15.95 5.92 3.92
N GLU A 116 15.87 4.84 3.14
CA GLU A 116 15.15 4.81 1.87
C GLU A 116 13.65 4.96 2.09
N TRP A 117 13.10 4.26 3.07
CA TRP A 117 11.70 4.40 3.44
C TRP A 117 11.34 5.82 3.83
N ALA A 118 12.20 6.53 4.57
CA ALA A 118 11.98 7.93 4.92
C ALA A 118 11.89 8.87 3.69
N THR A 119 12.33 8.45 2.51
CA THR A 119 12.17 9.22 1.26
C THR A 119 10.86 8.94 0.52
N LEU A 120 10.17 7.86 0.87
CA LEU A 120 8.92 7.40 0.23
C LEU A 120 7.66 7.90 0.96
N VAL A 121 7.73 8.20 2.26
CA VAL A 121 6.58 8.47 3.16
C VAL A 121 6.70 9.69 4.07
#